data_AF-A0A7V9TAK3-F1
#
_entry.id   AF-A0A7V9TAK3-F1
#
_cell.length_a   1.000
_cell.length_b   1.000
_cell.length_c   1.000
_cell.angle_alpha   90.00
_cell.angle_beta   90.00
_cell.angle_gamma   90.00
#
_symmetry.space_group_name_H-M   'P 1'
#
loop_
_entity.id
_entity.type
_entity.pdbx_description
1 polymer ?
#
loop_
_entity_poly.entity_id
_entity_poly.type
_entity_poly.pdbx_seq_one_letter_code
_entity_poly.pdbx_strand_id
1 'polypeptide(L)' 'FVTGFGYPVVPEGAARIRVQMSAALEPEHLERAIEAFRRVREA' A
#
# COMPACT_ATOMS: atom_id res chain seq x y z
N PHE A 1 1.80 -2.51 8.14
CA PHE A 1 0.42 -3.03 8.03
C PHE A 1 -0.25 -2.40 6.83
N VAL A 2 -0.78 -3.20 5.90
CA VAL A 2 -1.39 -2.73 4.65
C VAL A 2 -2.80 -3.33 4.56
N THR A 3 -3.80 -2.52 4.21
CA THR A 3 -5.19 -2.98 4.04
C THR A 3 -5.74 -2.44 2.73
N GLY A 4 -6.38 -3.32 1.96
CA GLY A 4 -7.14 -2.93 0.78
C GLY A 4 -8.52 -2.41 1.17
N PHE A 5 -8.96 -1.36 0.50
CA PHE A 5 -10.32 -0.84 0.60
C PHE A 5 -11.06 -1.06 -0.71
N GLY A 6 -12.24 -1.64 -0.61
CA GLY A 6 -13.21 -1.80 -1.68
C GLY A 6 -14.59 -1.29 -1.26
N TYR A 7 -15.58 -1.42 -2.15
CA TYR A 7 -16.96 -1.08 -1.84
C TYR A 7 -17.49 -1.90 -0.63
N PRO A 8 -18.26 -1.30 0.30
CA PRO A 8 -18.80 0.08 0.30
C PRO A 8 -17.88 1.13 0.93
N VAL A 9 -16.69 0.74 1.38
CA VAL A 9 -15.77 1.66 2.09
C VAL A 9 -15.19 2.72 1.15
N VAL A 10 -15.08 2.40 -0.14
CA VAL A 10 -14.76 3.34 -1.23
C VAL A 10 -15.74 3.15 -2.38
N PRO A 11 -16.03 4.18 -3.20
CA PRO A 11 -16.91 4.04 -4.36
C PRO A 11 -16.46 2.93 -5.32
N GLU A 12 -17.40 2.36 -6.06
CA GLU A 12 -17.08 1.42 -7.14
C GLU A 12 -16.10 2.04 -8.15
N GLY A 13 -15.20 1.21 -8.67
CA GLY A 13 -14.10 1.67 -9.55
C GLY A 13 -12.98 2.43 -8.84
N ALA A 14 -13.07 2.69 -7.53
CA ALA A 14 -12.09 3.47 -6.77
C ALA A 14 -11.40 2.68 -5.65
N ALA A 15 -11.28 1.35 -5.83
CA ALA A 15 -10.55 0.46 -4.94
C ALA A 15 -9.10 0.94 -4.77
N ARG A 16 -8.61 0.92 -3.53
CA ARG A 16 -7.28 1.47 -3.21
C ARG A 16 -6.63 0.76 -2.04
N ILE A 17 -5.31 0.80 -2.01
CA ILE A 17 -4.51 0.26 -0.90
C ILE A 17 -4.16 1.42 0.04
N ARG A 18 -4.33 1.22 1.36
CA ARG A 18 -3.85 2.17 2.37
C ARG A 18 -2.66 1.59 3.10
N VAL A 19 -1.60 2.39 3.18
CA VAL A 19 -0.42 2.10 4.01
C VAL A 19 -0.43 3.06 5.20
N GLN A 20 -0.09 2.55 6.38
CA GLN A 20 0.06 3.38 7.58
C GLN A 20 1.53 3.76 7.76
N MET A 21 1.78 5.04 8.03
CA MET A 21 3.12 5.61 8.28
C MET A 21 3.27 5.93 9.77
N SER A 22 4.48 5.78 10.30
CA SER A 22 4.84 6.23 11.65
C SER A 22 6.27 6.77 11.67
N ALA A 23 6.59 7.54 12.70
CA ALA A 23 7.96 8.07 12.89
C ALA A 23 9.00 6.98 13.21
N ALA A 24 8.57 5.74 13.43
CA ALA A 24 9.46 4.60 13.64
C ALA A 24 9.94 3.95 12.33
N LEU A 25 9.52 4.47 11.16
CA LEU A 25 9.96 3.95 9.87
C LEU A 25 11.31 4.56 9.47
N GLU A 26 12.27 3.69 9.20
CA GLU A 26 13.55 4.01 8.57
C GLU A 26 13.45 3.96 7.03
N PRO A 27 14.37 4.62 6.28
CA PRO A 27 14.36 4.64 4.82
C PRO A 27 14.27 3.26 4.16
N GLU A 28 14.93 2.25 4.74
CA GLU A 28 15.00 0.88 4.23
C GLU A 28 13.61 0.21 4.27
N HIS A 29 12.75 0.57 5.22
CA HIS A 29 11.37 0.09 5.25
C HIS A 29 10.57 0.61 4.06
N LEU A 30 10.82 1.84 3.63
CA LEU A 30 10.16 2.46 2.49
C LEU A 30 10.62 1.83 1.18
N GLU A 31 11.93 1.65 1.01
CA GLU A 31 12.52 1.00 -0.16
C GLU A 31 11.98 -0.42 -0.34
N ARG A 32 11.94 -1.20 0.74
CA ARG A 32 11.36 -2.55 0.73
C ARG A 32 9.88 -2.54 0.33
N ALA A 33 9.11 -1.58 0.83
CA ALA A 33 7.68 -1.48 0.50
C ALA A 33 7.48 -1.10 -0.98
N ILE A 34 8.25 -0.15 -1.49
CA ILE A 34 8.18 0.29 -2.89
C ILE A 34 8.52 -0.87 -3.83
N GLU A 35 9.60 -1.61 -3.54
CA GLU A 35 10.01 -2.73 -4.38
C GLU A 35 8.96 -3.86 -4.38
N ALA A 36 8.33 -4.13 -3.24
CA ALA A 36 7.22 -5.08 -3.16
C ALA A 36 6.03 -4.65 -4.05
N PHE A 37 5.64 -3.36 -4.04
CA PHE A 37 4.58 -2.86 -4.91
C PHE A 37 4.97 -2.91 -6.39
N ARG A 38 6.23 -2.58 -6.73
CA ARG A 38 6.74 -2.66 -8.10
C ARG A 38 6.67 -4.08 -8.63
N ARG A 39 7.17 -5.05 -7.86
CA ARG A 39 7.18 -6.47 -8.24
C ARG A 39 5.76 -7.00 -8.50
N VAL A 40 4.79 -6.64 -7.68
CA VAL A 40 3.39 -7.09 -7.85
C VAL A 40 2.75 -6.46 -9.09
N ARG A 41 3.13 -5.24 -9.48
CA ARG A 41 2.63 -4.61 -10.72
C ARG A 41 3.15 -5.30 -11.99
N GLU A 42 4.38 -5.83 -11.93
CA GLU A 42 5.03 -6.46 -13.09
C GLU A 42 4.64 -7.94 -13.27
N ALA A 43 4.05 -8.56 -12.26
CA ALA A 43 3.57 -9.94 -12.28
C ALA A 43 2.13 -10.05 -12.80
#